data_AF-A7SAQ1-F1
#
_entry.id   AF-A7SAQ1-F1
#
_cell.length_a   1.000
_cell.length_b   1.000
_cell.length_c   1.000
_cell.angle_alpha   90.00
_cell.angle_beta   90.00
_cell.angle_gamma   90.00
#
_symmetry.space_group_name_H-M   'P 1'
#
loop_
_entity.id
_entity.type
_entity.pdbx_description
1 polymer ?
#
loop_
_entity_poly.entity_id
_entity_poly.type
_entity_poly.pdbx_seq_one_letter_code
_entity_poly.pdbx_strand_id
1 'polypeptide(L)'
;MSSLGNQIILTEEDVPGAKLLKPAVDCSVIELKRWLECHGEKRTGKKRDLIQRVEGCLSIQKKVDLKVDGGKWYAMKASKLNLNTQGALQDESSQALCTDWKMFPSQDIPAMYNYGHLYHYLVESLQNEFLDLADEDKGDSEGSGTESSGTATAKPLKKGRNLLKSGFVENIQDNGNSKDYFARAHVHHSMRKEYPLSVQVKISKGSGFVQHASCNCIARSLGRCAHVAALLLFINDYSSEHGHMVQVPKTSEPCSWNRGKKRQKNPKPLHEAEYKPSEVPKKTKLYNWDPRPAKYHGKVDEVLQNTFVTNLQSYSAGVGEISMWETVLAIKYSDFDLEDADLSILRLLVRKFKENLQEQSDKLCGEHESSCQVPGTEDQSKSETWFAERWPRVTASKCHYLVSLWNAVLAFKVEAKQRCFKFLYERLWFKQNICTADMKYGIDAEPAARDAYVKATDNTVTETGLWINKMYPHLGASPDGLVVDKESGTAGILEIKCLKLLKTRTVEEVISGWKDCTIPKETLQRQCFKLESDGLIHLKRSHGYYFQIQLQLLVTGGHFCDFVLFSQKGPPSIERFYPESGIQMQIIKATSEFWEKVLVPEYFLMKVPRGLLPVILD
;
A
#
# COMPACT_ATOMS: atom_id res chain seq x y z
N MET A 1 -3.12 15.83 33.94
CA MET A 1 -1.80 16.31 34.43
C MET A 1 -0.79 15.21 34.18
N SER A 2 0.19 15.45 33.31
CA SER A 2 1.20 14.46 32.90
C SER A 2 2.29 14.32 33.95
N SER A 3 2.54 13.11 34.43
CA SER A 3 3.75 12.81 35.21
C SER A 3 4.95 12.73 34.25
N LEU A 4 5.69 13.82 34.11
CA LEU A 4 7.05 13.76 33.54
C LEU A 4 7.88 12.80 34.38
N GLY A 5 8.43 11.76 33.74
CA GLY A 5 9.35 10.84 34.41
C GLY A 5 10.65 11.55 34.76
N ASN A 6 11.20 11.26 35.95
CA ASN A 6 12.48 11.81 36.39
C ASN A 6 13.63 11.34 35.47
N GLN A 7 14.02 12.18 34.50
CA GLN A 7 15.14 11.90 33.60
C GLN A 7 16.47 11.97 34.39
N ILE A 8 17.29 10.93 34.29
CA ILE A 8 18.52 10.80 35.09
C ILE A 8 19.68 11.49 34.36
N ILE A 9 19.93 12.75 34.70
CA ILE A 9 21.03 13.56 34.15
C ILE A 9 22.27 13.45 35.05
N LEU A 10 23.44 13.14 34.47
CA LEU A 10 24.73 13.28 35.15
C LEU A 10 25.21 14.73 35.11
N THR A 11 25.67 15.25 36.25
CA THR A 11 26.35 16.54 36.40
C THR A 11 27.84 16.33 36.61
N GLU A 12 28.62 17.40 36.51
CA GLU A 12 30.08 17.36 36.68
C GLU A 12 30.52 16.90 38.10
N GLU A 13 29.61 16.99 39.09
CA GLU A 13 29.83 16.54 40.46
C GLU A 13 29.62 15.02 40.64
N ASP A 14 28.89 14.34 39.73
CA ASP A 14 28.65 12.90 39.81
C ASP A 14 29.85 12.06 39.33
N VAL A 15 30.73 12.65 38.50
CA VAL A 15 31.79 11.92 37.79
C VAL A 15 33.16 12.55 38.09
N PRO A 16 34.04 11.87 38.83
CA PRO A 16 35.38 12.36 39.13
C PRO A 16 36.18 12.69 37.86
N GLY A 17 36.54 13.97 37.74
CA GLY A 17 37.26 14.55 36.59
C GLY A 17 36.40 15.17 35.51
N ALA A 18 35.06 15.21 35.66
CA ALA A 18 34.16 15.94 34.75
C ALA A 18 34.11 17.45 35.01
N LYS A 19 34.71 17.93 36.11
CA LYS A 19 34.87 19.36 36.43
C LYS A 19 36.33 19.77 36.36
N LEU A 20 36.61 20.93 35.78
CA LEU A 20 37.95 21.55 35.84
C LEU A 20 38.01 22.51 37.03
N LEU A 21 38.97 22.31 37.92
CA LEU A 21 39.17 23.13 39.12
C LEU A 21 40.02 24.39 38.87
N LYS A 22 40.56 24.53 37.66
CA LYS A 22 41.46 25.60 37.20
C LYS A 22 41.36 25.73 35.67
N PRO A 23 41.78 26.85 35.07
CA PRO A 23 41.74 27.03 33.61
C PRO A 23 42.42 25.90 32.84
N ALA A 24 41.93 25.59 31.64
CA ALA A 24 42.45 24.48 30.83
C ALA A 24 43.96 24.58 30.55
N VAL A 25 44.48 25.79 30.39
CA VAL A 25 45.92 26.08 30.25
C VAL A 25 46.76 25.58 31.44
N ASP A 26 46.24 25.66 32.66
CA ASP A 26 46.90 25.29 33.92
C ASP A 26 46.68 23.81 34.30
N CYS A 27 45.82 23.11 33.56
CA CYS A 27 45.62 21.67 33.70
C CYS A 27 46.80 20.86 33.12
N SER A 28 47.07 19.74 33.77
CA SER A 28 47.98 18.71 33.27
C SER A 28 47.34 17.96 32.09
N VAL A 29 48.16 17.27 31.30
CA VAL A 29 47.69 16.42 30.21
C VAL A 29 46.77 15.30 30.69
N ILE A 30 46.94 14.84 31.94
CA ILE A 30 46.10 13.80 32.54
C ILE A 30 44.71 14.37 32.88
N GLU A 31 44.65 15.53 33.55
CA GLU A 31 43.40 16.24 33.85
C GLU A 31 42.60 16.54 32.57
N LEU A 32 43.25 17.09 31.54
CA LEU A 32 42.60 17.40 30.25
C LEU A 32 42.06 16.15 29.53
N LYS A 33 42.82 15.04 29.52
CA LYS A 33 42.37 13.78 28.90
C LYS A 33 41.22 13.14 29.68
N ARG A 34 41.24 13.22 31.02
CA ARG A 34 40.15 12.70 31.85
C ARG A 34 38.88 13.51 31.67
N TRP A 35 38.99 14.84 31.59
CA TRP A 35 37.84 15.69 31.32
C TRP A 35 37.21 15.36 29.95
N LEU A 36 38.02 15.32 28.88
CA LEU A 36 37.51 14.94 27.55
C LEU A 36 36.83 13.56 27.54
N GLU A 37 37.34 12.59 28.31
CA GLU A 37 36.69 11.28 28.47
C GLU A 37 35.30 11.37 29.13
N CYS A 38 35.14 12.25 30.13
CA CYS A 38 33.87 12.47 30.79
C CYS A 38 32.82 13.12 29.89
N HIS A 39 33.23 13.81 28.82
CA HIS A 39 32.36 14.45 27.84
C HIS A 39 32.31 13.72 26.49
N GLY A 40 32.76 12.46 26.43
CA GLY A 40 32.67 11.60 25.24
C GLY A 40 33.67 11.93 24.11
N GLU A 41 34.72 12.71 24.39
CA GLU A 41 35.65 13.27 23.43
C GLU A 41 36.97 12.49 23.24
N LYS A 42 37.64 12.75 22.11
CA LYS A 42 38.92 12.10 21.78
C LYS A 42 40.04 12.55 22.74
N ARG A 43 40.72 11.58 23.36
CA ARG A 43 41.87 11.76 24.28
C ARG A 43 43.25 11.93 23.60
N THR A 44 43.30 12.03 22.27
CA THR A 44 44.54 12.10 21.48
C THR A 44 44.97 13.55 21.20
N GLY A 45 46.28 13.77 21.09
CA GLY A 45 46.88 15.09 20.84
C GLY A 45 48.00 15.47 21.83
N LYS A 46 48.72 16.54 21.52
CA LYS A 46 49.65 17.25 22.41
C LYS A 46 48.86 18.14 23.39
N LYS A 47 49.52 18.69 24.44
CA LYS A 47 48.83 19.51 25.46
C LYS A 47 48.03 20.66 24.83
N ARG A 48 48.57 21.36 23.83
CA ARG A 48 47.89 22.46 23.11
C ARG A 48 46.57 22.01 22.46
N ASP A 49 46.59 20.90 21.73
CA ASP A 49 45.41 20.35 21.03
C ASP A 49 44.32 19.89 22.02
N LEU A 50 44.73 19.42 23.21
CA LEU A 50 43.82 19.04 24.28
C LEU A 50 43.20 20.27 24.95
N ILE A 51 43.97 21.33 25.22
CA ILE A 51 43.46 22.62 25.72
C ILE A 51 42.40 23.18 24.77
N GLN A 52 42.74 23.32 23.47
CA GLN A 52 41.83 23.88 22.48
C GLN A 52 40.50 23.10 22.37
N ARG A 53 40.58 21.75 22.47
CA ARG A 53 39.38 20.90 22.44
C ARG A 53 38.54 21.03 23.72
N VAL A 54 39.17 21.15 24.88
CA VAL A 54 38.50 21.40 26.15
C VAL A 54 37.81 22.77 26.14
N GLU A 55 38.51 23.83 25.75
CA GLU A 55 37.96 25.19 25.64
C GLU A 55 36.78 25.27 24.67
N GLY A 56 36.86 24.60 23.51
CA GLY A 56 35.76 24.48 22.56
C GLY A 56 34.58 23.62 23.04
N CYS A 57 34.77 22.72 24.02
CA CYS A 57 33.68 21.99 24.66
C CYS A 57 33.04 22.77 25.82
N LEU A 58 33.82 23.61 26.50
CA LEU A 58 33.35 24.51 27.56
C LEU A 58 32.49 25.64 26.99
N SER A 59 32.85 26.21 25.83
CA SER A 59 32.07 27.27 25.18
C SER A 59 30.66 26.83 24.79
N ILE A 60 30.47 25.56 24.44
CA ILE A 60 29.16 24.95 24.12
C ILE A 60 28.49 24.26 25.32
N GLN A 61 29.04 24.41 26.53
CA GLN A 61 28.55 23.79 27.78
C GLN A 61 28.26 22.28 27.63
N LYS A 62 29.20 21.53 27.04
CA LYS A 62 29.01 20.12 26.72
C LYS A 62 28.70 19.30 27.97
N LYS A 63 27.54 18.63 28.01
CA LYS A 63 27.11 17.77 29.14
C LYS A 63 28.00 16.54 29.32
N VAL A 64 27.96 15.92 30.50
CA VAL A 64 28.69 14.67 30.83
C VAL A 64 28.08 13.49 30.06
N ASP A 65 28.89 12.66 29.43
CA ASP A 65 28.44 11.47 28.71
C ASP A 65 27.99 10.38 29.69
N LEU A 66 26.73 9.97 29.59
CA LEU A 66 26.12 8.89 30.39
C LEU A 66 26.87 7.55 30.28
N LYS A 67 27.69 7.36 29.25
CA LYS A 67 28.49 6.15 28.99
C LYS A 67 29.90 6.19 29.60
N VAL A 68 30.32 7.31 30.23
CA VAL A 68 31.63 7.43 30.89
C VAL A 68 31.86 6.29 31.89
N ASP A 69 33.08 5.76 31.91
CA ASP A 69 33.47 4.57 32.69
C ASP A 69 32.51 3.37 32.51
N GLY A 70 31.98 3.19 31.29
CA GLY A 70 31.05 2.12 30.94
C GLY A 70 29.62 2.31 31.47
N GLY A 71 29.26 3.52 31.89
CA GLY A 71 27.96 3.85 32.51
C GLY A 71 27.92 3.59 34.02
N LYS A 72 29.08 3.37 34.66
CA LYS A 72 29.19 3.12 36.11
C LYS A 72 28.49 4.21 36.95
N TRP A 73 28.70 5.47 36.61
CA TRP A 73 28.17 6.62 37.35
C TRP A 73 26.67 6.82 37.12
N TYR A 74 26.19 6.59 35.89
CA TYR A 74 24.77 6.54 35.58
C TYR A 74 24.05 5.49 36.44
N ALA A 75 24.59 4.27 36.52
CA ALA A 75 24.02 3.21 37.35
C ALA A 75 24.02 3.58 38.85
N MET A 76 25.06 4.27 39.35
CA MET A 76 25.15 4.72 40.74
C MET A 76 24.19 5.87 41.06
N LYS A 77 23.93 6.78 40.11
CA LYS A 77 22.93 7.85 40.28
C LYS A 77 21.51 7.31 40.21
N ALA A 78 21.26 6.35 39.31
CA ALA A 78 19.99 5.65 39.21
C ALA A 78 19.65 4.87 40.48
N SER A 79 20.61 4.16 41.08
CA SER A 79 20.37 3.45 42.35
C SER A 79 20.11 4.39 43.52
N LYS A 80 20.83 5.53 43.62
CA LYS A 80 20.55 6.58 44.63
C LYS A 80 19.16 7.20 44.47
N LEU A 81 18.74 7.51 43.24
CA LEU A 81 17.40 8.04 42.99
C LEU A 81 16.31 7.02 43.37
N ASN A 82 16.50 5.75 43.00
CA ASN A 82 15.57 4.68 43.37
C ASN A 82 15.51 4.41 44.89
N LEU A 83 16.61 4.58 45.63
CA LEU A 83 16.63 4.49 47.10
C LEU A 83 15.78 5.59 47.77
N ASN A 84 15.71 6.80 47.21
CA ASN A 84 14.81 7.84 47.72
C ASN A 84 13.34 7.60 47.35
N THR A 85 13.05 6.83 46.29
CA THR A 85 11.68 6.42 45.94
C THR A 85 11.17 5.26 46.80
N GLN A 86 12.06 4.52 47.48
CA GLN A 86 11.73 3.39 48.36
C GLN A 86 11.11 3.77 49.73
N GLY A 87 10.51 4.96 49.83
CA GLY A 87 9.55 5.27 50.90
C GLY A 87 8.18 4.62 50.70
N ALA A 88 7.88 4.07 49.51
CA ALA A 88 6.63 3.38 49.22
C ALA A 88 6.85 2.12 48.36
N LEU A 89 6.21 1.03 48.80
CA LEU A 89 6.08 -0.27 48.14
C LEU A 89 7.37 -1.12 48.08
N GLN A 90 7.41 -2.09 48.99
CA GLN A 90 8.37 -3.20 49.00
C GLN A 90 8.15 -4.12 47.79
N ASP A 91 9.25 -4.39 47.11
CA ASP A 91 9.73 -5.72 46.69
C ASP A 91 8.72 -6.74 46.13
N GLU A 92 8.86 -7.05 44.83
CA GLU A 92 8.79 -8.44 44.40
C GLU A 92 9.72 -8.74 43.19
N SER A 93 10.94 -9.14 43.51
CA SER A 93 11.78 -10.07 42.74
C SER A 93 12.17 -9.77 41.27
N SER A 94 13.46 -9.49 41.13
CA SER A 94 14.29 -9.78 39.97
C SER A 94 14.16 -11.21 39.40
N GLN A 95 14.33 -11.33 38.07
CA GLN A 95 14.80 -12.53 37.36
C GLN A 95 13.98 -13.83 37.54
N ALA A 96 12.81 -13.90 36.93
CA ALA A 96 12.29 -15.17 36.44
C ALA A 96 13.16 -15.68 35.27
N LEU A 97 14.20 -16.46 35.60
CA LEU A 97 14.98 -17.24 34.63
C LEU A 97 14.05 -18.25 33.95
N CYS A 98 13.63 -17.93 32.72
CA CYS A 98 12.90 -18.84 31.88
C CYS A 98 13.81 -20.04 31.54
N THR A 99 13.50 -21.25 32.02
CA THR A 99 14.37 -22.44 31.90
C THR A 99 14.12 -23.24 30.62
N ASP A 100 12.88 -23.30 30.16
CA ASP A 100 12.40 -24.30 29.19
C ASP A 100 12.57 -23.84 27.73
N TRP A 101 13.78 -23.40 27.37
CA TRP A 101 14.09 -22.95 26.00
C TRP A 101 13.92 -24.07 24.97
N LYS A 102 13.14 -23.80 23.92
CA LYS A 102 12.92 -24.71 22.80
C LYS A 102 13.61 -24.19 21.55
N MET A 103 13.87 -25.07 20.60
CA MET A 103 14.42 -24.67 19.30
C MET A 103 13.43 -23.75 18.57
N PHE A 104 13.90 -22.60 18.11
CA PHE A 104 13.08 -21.68 17.35
C PHE A 104 12.72 -22.29 15.98
N PRO A 105 11.48 -22.12 15.49
CA PRO A 105 10.34 -21.51 16.17
C PRO A 105 9.51 -22.54 16.95
N SER A 106 9.10 -22.22 18.18
CA SER A 106 8.24 -23.09 19.00
C SER A 106 7.04 -22.39 19.65
N GLN A 107 7.04 -21.06 19.60
CA GLN A 107 5.98 -20.19 20.11
C GLN A 107 5.52 -19.23 19.02
N ASP A 108 4.23 -18.89 19.02
CA ASP A 108 3.72 -17.84 18.15
C ASP A 108 4.43 -16.52 18.44
N ILE A 109 4.95 -15.90 17.38
CA ILE A 109 5.64 -14.61 17.44
C ILE A 109 4.55 -13.54 17.59
N PRO A 110 4.72 -12.50 18.44
CA PRO A 110 3.71 -11.46 18.61
C PRO A 110 3.28 -10.87 17.25
N ALA A 111 1.99 -10.96 16.90
CA ALA A 111 1.48 -10.54 15.60
C ALA A 111 1.65 -9.03 15.31
N MET A 112 1.79 -8.22 16.37
CA MET A 112 2.09 -6.79 16.27
C MET A 112 3.57 -6.49 16.03
N TYR A 113 4.49 -7.41 16.34
CA TYR A 113 5.93 -7.18 16.18
C TYR A 113 6.32 -7.06 14.71
N ASN A 114 7.03 -5.99 14.36
CA ASN A 114 7.43 -5.69 12.99
C ASN A 114 8.67 -4.79 12.98
N TYR A 115 9.13 -4.41 11.78
CA TYR A 115 10.32 -3.57 11.61
C TYR A 115 10.21 -2.20 12.31
N GLY A 116 9.01 -1.63 12.43
CA GLY A 116 8.78 -0.41 13.20
C GLY A 116 9.13 -0.59 14.68
N HIS A 117 8.74 -1.71 15.30
CA HIS A 117 9.03 -1.98 16.71
C HIS A 117 10.52 -2.20 16.99
N LEU A 118 11.26 -2.87 16.10
CA LEU A 118 12.73 -3.01 16.25
C LEU A 118 13.47 -1.71 15.94
N TYR A 119 12.99 -0.91 14.98
CA TYR A 119 13.55 0.39 14.66
C TYR A 119 13.33 1.38 15.81
N HIS A 120 12.12 1.43 16.37
CA HIS A 120 11.80 2.20 17.57
C HIS A 120 12.71 1.81 18.75
N TYR A 121 12.89 0.50 19.01
CA TYR A 121 13.76 0.05 20.10
C TYR A 121 15.24 0.39 19.88
N LEU A 122 15.75 0.26 18.65
CA LEU A 122 17.18 0.47 18.36
C LEU A 122 17.57 1.93 18.10
N VAL A 123 16.62 2.77 17.64
CA VAL A 123 16.86 4.12 17.10
C VAL A 123 15.99 5.18 17.78
N GLU A 124 14.66 5.12 17.65
CA GLU A 124 13.77 6.25 18.00
C GLU A 124 13.61 6.44 19.51
N SER A 125 13.59 5.35 20.28
CA SER A 125 13.59 5.36 21.75
C SER A 125 14.88 5.88 22.40
N LEU A 126 15.82 6.38 21.58
CA LEU A 126 16.95 7.20 22.00
C LEU A 126 16.83 8.67 21.55
N GLN A 127 16.06 8.96 20.49
CA GLN A 127 15.93 10.31 19.92
C GLN A 127 14.96 11.19 20.70
N ASN A 128 13.93 10.61 21.33
CA ASN A 128 13.04 11.35 22.25
C ASN A 128 13.70 11.81 23.57
N GLU A 129 15.01 11.61 23.75
CA GLU A 129 15.78 12.14 24.89
C GLU A 129 16.93 13.09 24.49
N PHE A 130 17.18 13.31 23.18
CA PHE A 130 18.38 14.01 22.68
C PHE A 130 18.11 14.89 21.43
N LEU A 131 16.93 15.47 21.30
CA LEU A 131 16.62 16.48 20.28
C LEU A 131 16.34 17.84 20.92
N ASP A 132 17.42 18.54 21.26
CA ASP A 132 17.54 19.99 21.21
C ASP A 132 19.03 20.35 21.14
N LEU A 133 19.39 21.33 20.30
CA LEU A 133 20.75 21.85 20.06
C LEU A 133 21.71 20.93 19.27
N ALA A 134 21.70 21.06 17.93
CA ALA A 134 22.85 21.54 17.15
C ALA A 134 22.60 21.35 15.65
N ASP A 135 22.07 22.38 15.00
CA ASP A 135 22.29 22.64 13.58
C ASP A 135 23.21 23.87 13.53
N GLU A 136 24.43 23.71 12.98
CA GLU A 136 25.23 24.78 12.35
C GLU A 136 26.64 24.28 11.93
N ASP A 137 26.88 24.38 10.61
CA ASP A 137 28.11 24.85 9.95
C ASP A 137 29.32 23.92 9.63
N LYS A 138 29.51 23.71 8.31
CA LYS A 138 30.77 23.51 7.51
C LYS A 138 31.71 22.34 7.86
N GLY A 139 32.51 21.79 6.93
CA GLY A 139 32.69 22.02 5.49
C GLY A 139 33.91 21.24 4.95
N ASP A 140 33.86 20.83 3.68
CA ASP A 140 34.93 20.40 2.76
C ASP A 140 35.97 19.30 3.14
N SER A 141 35.90 18.16 2.45
CA SER A 141 37.00 17.66 1.60
C SER A 141 36.58 16.41 0.78
N GLU A 142 37.16 16.26 -0.40
CA GLU A 142 36.70 15.39 -1.50
C GLU A 142 36.94 13.88 -1.28
N GLY A 143 36.11 13.01 -1.88
CA GLY A 143 36.45 11.59 -2.04
C GLY A 143 35.30 10.58 -2.21
N SER A 144 34.72 10.49 -3.42
CA SER A 144 34.06 9.31 -4.02
C SER A 144 33.21 8.37 -3.14
N GLY A 145 31.87 8.39 -3.35
CA GLY A 145 30.98 7.28 -2.96
C GLY A 145 29.66 7.74 -2.33
N THR A 146 28.57 7.68 -3.10
CA THR A 146 27.22 8.03 -2.63
C THR A 146 26.62 6.95 -1.71
N GLU A 147 26.81 7.09 -0.40
CA GLU A 147 25.87 6.59 0.61
C GLU A 147 25.38 7.76 1.46
N SER A 148 24.08 7.83 1.72
CA SER A 148 23.44 8.94 2.42
C SER A 148 23.89 9.08 3.88
N SER A 149 23.90 10.32 4.37
CA SER A 149 24.26 10.72 5.73
C SER A 149 23.42 9.98 6.79
N GLY A 150 23.97 8.86 7.28
CA GLY A 150 23.39 8.10 8.38
C GLY A 150 23.88 8.61 9.73
N THR A 151 22.98 9.18 10.51
CA THR A 151 23.19 9.53 11.92
C THR A 151 23.79 8.36 12.71
N ALA A 152 24.56 8.66 13.77
CA ALA A 152 25.35 7.65 14.49
C ALA A 152 24.53 6.48 15.07
N THR A 153 23.21 6.64 15.18
CA THR A 153 22.22 5.66 15.65
C THR A 153 21.90 4.54 14.65
N ALA A 154 22.12 4.70 13.34
CA ALA A 154 21.85 3.65 12.34
C ALA A 154 22.94 2.56 12.25
N LYS A 155 24.11 2.78 12.88
CA LYS A 155 25.28 1.88 12.81
C LYS A 155 25.03 0.46 13.36
N PRO A 156 24.27 0.23 14.45
CA PRO A 156 23.92 -1.10 14.92
C PRO A 156 23.03 -1.87 13.93
N LEU A 157 22.09 -1.21 13.24
CA LEU A 157 21.23 -1.83 12.24
C LEU A 157 22.03 -2.32 11.02
N LYS A 158 22.85 -1.46 10.41
CA LYS A 158 23.69 -1.85 9.26
C LYS A 158 24.64 -3.00 9.61
N LYS A 159 25.28 -2.95 10.78
CA LYS A 159 26.16 -4.03 11.26
C LYS A 159 25.38 -5.30 11.59
N GLY A 160 24.24 -5.20 12.26
CA GLY A 160 23.38 -6.34 12.61
C GLY A 160 22.85 -7.07 11.37
N ARG A 161 22.41 -6.33 10.34
CA ARG A 161 21.99 -6.92 9.06
C ARG A 161 23.13 -7.65 8.35
N ASN A 162 24.36 -7.14 8.44
CA ASN A 162 25.53 -7.83 7.90
C ASN A 162 25.83 -9.13 8.67
N LEU A 163 25.80 -9.12 10.02
CA LEU A 163 25.96 -10.34 10.83
C LEU A 163 24.90 -11.41 10.47
N LEU A 164 23.64 -10.99 10.29
CA LEU A 164 22.56 -11.86 9.85
C LEU A 164 22.82 -12.45 8.44
N LYS A 165 23.10 -11.60 7.44
CA LYS A 165 23.40 -12.03 6.07
C LYS A 165 24.64 -12.93 5.96
N SER A 166 25.63 -12.76 6.84
CA SER A 166 26.82 -13.62 6.90
C SER A 166 26.60 -14.94 7.64
N GLY A 167 25.38 -15.24 8.12
CA GLY A 167 25.09 -16.47 8.85
C GLY A 167 25.82 -16.54 10.20
N PHE A 168 25.92 -15.42 10.92
CA PHE A 168 26.60 -15.33 12.21
C PHE A 168 25.63 -15.39 13.40
N VAL A 169 24.33 -15.65 13.16
CA VAL A 169 23.30 -15.90 14.19
C VAL A 169 22.99 -17.40 14.20
N GLU A 170 23.27 -18.07 15.32
CA GLU A 170 23.21 -19.52 15.49
C GLU A 170 22.48 -19.89 16.79
N ASN A 171 22.11 -21.17 16.95
CA ASN A 171 21.46 -21.72 18.16
C ASN A 171 20.27 -20.87 18.67
N ILE A 172 19.34 -20.58 17.77
CA ILE A 172 18.20 -19.69 18.05
C ILE A 172 17.12 -20.48 18.79
N GLN A 173 16.64 -19.92 19.89
CA GLN A 173 15.71 -20.56 20.80
C GLN A 173 14.66 -19.56 21.28
N ASP A 174 13.43 -20.02 21.48
CA ASP A 174 12.32 -19.21 21.97
C ASP A 174 11.57 -19.85 23.14
N ASN A 175 10.84 -18.98 23.85
CA ASN A 175 9.86 -19.34 24.88
C ASN A 175 8.86 -18.18 25.04
N GLY A 176 7.75 -18.38 25.75
CA GLY A 176 6.76 -17.35 25.97
C GLY A 176 5.89 -17.64 27.19
N ASN A 177 5.49 -16.58 27.89
CA ASN A 177 4.49 -16.64 28.95
C ASN A 177 3.17 -16.01 28.45
N SER A 178 2.26 -15.66 29.36
CA SER A 178 0.97 -15.04 29.01
C SER A 178 1.06 -13.59 28.53
N LYS A 179 2.12 -12.84 28.87
CA LYS A 179 2.31 -11.41 28.57
C LYS A 179 3.43 -11.13 27.56
N ASP A 180 4.46 -11.98 27.55
CA ASP A 180 5.74 -11.72 26.91
C ASP A 180 6.22 -12.94 26.09
N TYR A 181 6.94 -12.64 25.01
CA TYR A 181 7.68 -13.54 24.15
C TYR A 181 9.19 -13.33 24.38
N PHE A 182 9.94 -14.41 24.45
CA PHE A 182 11.39 -14.41 24.68
C PHE A 182 12.09 -15.14 23.55
N ALA A 183 13.17 -14.57 23.03
CA ALA A 183 14.06 -15.25 22.12
C ALA A 183 15.52 -15.05 22.55
N ARG A 184 16.36 -16.05 22.30
CA ARG A 184 17.81 -15.97 22.50
C ARG A 184 18.55 -16.62 21.33
N ALA A 185 19.79 -16.18 21.11
CA ALA A 185 20.68 -16.74 20.11
C ALA A 185 22.15 -16.59 20.51
N HIS A 186 23.00 -17.36 19.85
CA HIS A 186 24.45 -17.21 19.85
C HIS A 186 24.85 -16.40 18.61
N VAL A 187 25.45 -15.23 18.79
CA VAL A 187 25.85 -14.34 17.68
C VAL A 187 27.37 -14.19 17.64
N HIS A 188 27.99 -14.61 16.55
CA HIS A 188 29.44 -14.53 16.38
C HIS A 188 29.91 -13.11 16.11
N HIS A 189 31.12 -12.81 16.61
CA HIS A 189 31.89 -11.64 16.16
C HIS A 189 32.23 -11.75 14.67
N SER A 190 32.39 -10.61 13.98
CA SER A 190 32.54 -10.57 12.52
C SER A 190 33.78 -11.31 11.95
N MET A 191 34.73 -11.70 12.80
CA MET A 191 35.92 -12.48 12.43
C MET A 191 35.90 -13.94 12.92
N ARG A 192 34.86 -14.38 13.66
CA ARG A 192 34.75 -15.73 14.26
C ARG A 192 35.96 -16.22 15.09
N LYS A 193 36.82 -15.31 15.59
CA LYS A 193 38.03 -15.62 16.40
C LYS A 193 37.75 -15.86 17.89
N GLU A 194 36.56 -15.50 18.34
CA GLU A 194 36.12 -15.55 19.74
C GLU A 194 34.83 -16.35 19.84
N TYR A 195 34.55 -16.89 21.03
CA TYR A 195 33.29 -17.56 21.32
C TYR A 195 32.07 -16.66 20.98
N PRO A 196 30.96 -17.25 20.51
CA PRO A 196 29.78 -16.47 20.18
C PRO A 196 29.18 -15.80 21.41
N LEU A 197 28.64 -14.61 21.19
CA LEU A 197 28.00 -13.81 22.20
C LEU A 197 26.58 -14.33 22.46
N SER A 198 26.21 -14.45 23.74
CA SER A 198 24.84 -14.75 24.12
C SER A 198 24.01 -13.47 24.01
N VAL A 199 22.92 -13.53 23.26
CA VAL A 199 21.97 -12.44 23.01
C VAL A 199 20.59 -12.91 23.41
N GLN A 200 19.85 -12.10 24.16
CA GLN A 200 18.46 -12.38 24.56
C GLN A 200 17.58 -11.14 24.38
N VAL A 201 16.34 -11.34 23.91
CA VAL A 201 15.33 -10.29 23.73
C VAL A 201 14.01 -10.67 24.41
N LYS A 202 13.27 -9.67 24.87
CA LYS A 202 11.93 -9.75 25.46
C LYS A 202 11.00 -8.83 24.70
N ILE A 203 9.93 -9.38 24.13
CA ILE A 203 8.95 -8.69 23.29
C ILE A 203 7.57 -8.85 23.92
N SER A 204 6.77 -7.79 24.02
CA SER A 204 5.40 -7.89 24.53
C SER A 204 4.50 -8.64 23.53
N LYS A 205 3.73 -9.63 24.01
CA LYS A 205 2.74 -10.33 23.16
C LYS A 205 1.57 -9.42 22.78
N GLY A 206 1.14 -8.53 23.68
CA GLY A 206 -0.01 -7.65 23.47
C GLY A 206 0.26 -6.47 22.55
N SER A 207 1.49 -5.92 22.55
CA SER A 207 1.81 -4.70 21.80
C SER A 207 2.91 -4.85 20.75
N GLY A 208 3.69 -5.94 20.75
CA GLY A 208 4.83 -6.10 19.85
C GLY A 208 6.07 -5.28 20.22
N PHE A 209 6.03 -4.41 21.24
CA PHE A 209 7.22 -3.66 21.66
C PHE A 209 8.31 -4.56 22.26
N VAL A 210 9.56 -4.32 21.85
CA VAL A 210 10.74 -4.87 22.51
C VAL A 210 10.90 -4.15 23.86
N GLN A 211 10.64 -4.86 24.95
CA GLN A 211 10.71 -4.30 26.31
C GLN A 211 12.14 -4.29 26.85
N HIS A 212 12.92 -5.31 26.53
CA HIS A 212 14.29 -5.47 27.02
C HIS A 212 15.11 -6.33 26.06
N ALA A 213 16.41 -6.04 25.97
CA ALA A 213 17.37 -6.88 25.29
C ALA A 213 18.71 -6.83 26.01
N SER A 214 19.42 -7.95 26.01
CA SER A 214 20.72 -8.11 26.63
C SER A 214 21.70 -8.83 25.71
N CYS A 215 22.98 -8.54 25.87
CA CYS A 215 24.07 -9.20 25.17
C CYS A 215 25.31 -9.15 26.07
N ASN A 216 26.17 -10.16 26.05
CA ASN A 216 27.40 -10.19 26.86
C ASN A 216 28.60 -9.42 26.25
N CYS A 217 28.41 -8.71 25.13
CA CYS A 217 29.48 -7.93 24.48
C CYS A 217 29.91 -6.68 25.27
N ILE A 218 31.01 -6.03 24.86
CA ILE A 218 31.50 -4.77 25.45
C ILE A 218 30.42 -3.66 25.42
N ALA A 219 29.60 -3.60 24.37
CA ALA A 219 28.52 -2.63 24.20
C ALA A 219 27.19 -3.02 24.90
N ARG A 220 27.25 -3.80 25.98
CA ARG A 220 26.08 -4.36 26.68
C ARG A 220 25.17 -3.35 27.39
N SER A 221 25.69 -2.20 27.79
CA SER A 221 25.06 -1.28 28.76
C SER A 221 23.67 -0.76 28.37
N LEU A 222 23.35 -0.69 27.07
CA LEU A 222 22.07 -0.19 26.57
C LEU A 222 21.20 -1.24 25.88
N GLY A 223 21.63 -2.51 25.79
CA GLY A 223 20.85 -3.56 25.11
C GLY A 223 20.66 -3.37 23.59
N ARG A 224 21.38 -2.44 22.94
CA ARG A 224 21.15 -2.02 21.53
C ARG A 224 22.38 -2.24 20.63
N CYS A 225 23.17 -3.26 20.90
CA CYS A 225 24.36 -3.58 20.11
C CYS A 225 24.00 -4.24 18.75
N ALA A 226 24.96 -4.32 17.83
CA ALA A 226 24.76 -4.96 16.53
C ALA A 226 24.29 -6.44 16.64
N HIS A 227 24.66 -7.14 17.71
CA HIS A 227 24.25 -8.52 17.95
C HIS A 227 22.77 -8.63 18.36
N VAL A 228 22.26 -7.68 19.15
CA VAL A 228 20.82 -7.57 19.43
C VAL A 228 20.06 -7.22 18.15
N ALA A 229 20.58 -6.27 17.37
CA ALA A 229 19.97 -5.93 16.09
C ALA A 229 19.90 -7.14 15.13
N ALA A 230 20.93 -7.99 15.10
CA ALA A 230 20.93 -9.22 14.29
C ALA A 230 19.81 -10.20 14.70
N LEU A 231 19.58 -10.41 16.00
CA LEU A 231 18.50 -11.28 16.49
C LEU A 231 17.10 -10.69 16.22
N LEU A 232 16.91 -9.39 16.47
CA LEU A 232 15.63 -8.72 16.18
C LEU A 232 15.29 -8.74 14.68
N LEU A 233 16.29 -8.51 13.81
CA LEU A 233 16.14 -8.62 12.36
C LEU A 233 15.84 -10.06 11.91
N PHE A 234 16.47 -11.07 12.53
CA PHE A 234 16.16 -12.48 12.24
C PHE A 234 14.68 -12.80 12.51
N ILE A 235 14.17 -12.41 13.68
CA ILE A 235 12.76 -12.66 14.06
C ILE A 235 11.81 -11.95 13.07
N ASN A 236 12.13 -10.71 12.68
CA ASN A 236 11.33 -9.94 11.73
C ASN A 236 11.33 -10.55 10.32
N ASP A 237 12.51 -10.94 9.81
CA ASP A 237 12.63 -11.59 8.50
C ASP A 237 11.86 -12.93 8.51
N TYR A 238 12.01 -13.72 9.57
CA TYR A 238 11.28 -14.99 9.73
C TYR A 238 9.75 -14.79 9.71
N SER A 239 9.22 -13.85 10.50
CA SER A 239 7.78 -13.53 10.51
C SER A 239 7.27 -13.01 9.18
N SER A 240 8.10 -12.29 8.41
CA SER A 240 7.73 -11.78 7.09
C SER A 240 7.64 -12.89 6.04
N GLU A 241 8.47 -13.92 6.16
CA GLU A 241 8.52 -15.06 5.22
C GLU A 241 7.54 -16.19 5.57
N HIS A 242 7.33 -16.46 6.87
CA HIS A 242 6.61 -17.65 7.37
C HIS A 242 5.33 -17.30 8.16
N GLY A 243 5.08 -16.02 8.46
CA GLY A 243 3.98 -15.57 9.30
C GLY A 243 4.28 -15.60 10.80
N HIS A 244 3.31 -15.14 11.59
CA HIS A 244 3.44 -15.00 13.05
C HIS A 244 2.96 -16.24 13.83
N MET A 245 2.09 -17.05 13.22
CA MET A 245 1.52 -18.25 13.83
C MET A 245 2.37 -19.47 13.50
N VAL A 246 3.02 -20.02 14.53
CA VAL A 246 3.88 -21.21 14.46
C VAL A 246 3.09 -22.45 14.88
N GLN A 247 2.14 -22.30 15.81
CA GLN A 247 1.26 -23.38 16.25
C GLN A 247 -0.01 -23.40 15.40
N VAL A 248 -0.05 -24.32 14.44
CA VAL A 248 -1.25 -24.62 13.67
C VAL A 248 -2.34 -25.14 14.62
N PRO A 249 -3.54 -24.52 14.66
CA PRO A 249 -4.64 -25.03 15.49
C PRO A 249 -4.99 -26.48 15.14
N LYS A 250 -5.36 -27.30 16.13
CA LYS A 250 -5.75 -28.72 15.89
C LYS A 250 -6.91 -28.91 14.91
N THR A 251 -7.68 -27.86 14.65
CA THR A 251 -8.75 -27.80 13.64
C THR A 251 -8.25 -27.57 12.21
N SER A 252 -7.01 -27.11 12.05
CA SER A 252 -6.31 -26.91 10.77
C SER A 252 -5.40 -28.10 10.39
N GLU A 253 -5.19 -29.06 11.30
CA GLU A 253 -4.58 -30.35 10.96
C GLU A 253 -5.56 -31.25 10.17
N PRO A 254 -5.07 -32.10 9.23
CA PRO A 254 -5.92 -33.04 8.51
C PRO A 254 -6.63 -34.03 9.45
N CYS A 255 -7.97 -34.13 9.33
CA CYS A 255 -8.81 -35.02 10.14
C CYS A 255 -8.28 -36.47 10.18
N SER A 256 -7.70 -36.84 11.34
CA SER A 256 -7.13 -38.16 11.61
C SER A 256 -8.17 -39.21 12.04
N TRP A 257 -9.34 -38.74 12.49
CA TRP A 257 -10.35 -39.52 13.21
C TRP A 257 -11.24 -40.37 12.28
N ASN A 258 -11.22 -40.11 10.97
CA ASN A 258 -12.03 -40.81 9.96
C ASN A 258 -11.21 -41.59 8.89
N ARG A 259 -9.97 -42.01 9.19
CA ARG A 259 -9.18 -42.88 8.29
C ARG A 259 -9.73 -44.31 8.24
N GLY A 260 -10.70 -44.55 7.36
CA GLY A 260 -11.44 -45.82 7.26
C GLY A 260 -10.63 -47.00 6.72
N LYS A 261 -10.22 -47.93 7.59
CA LYS A 261 -9.44 -49.15 7.26
C LYS A 261 -10.05 -50.12 6.22
N LYS A 262 -11.26 -49.91 5.71
CA LYS A 262 -11.98 -50.87 4.83
C LYS A 262 -12.29 -50.39 3.40
N ARG A 263 -12.06 -49.12 3.04
CA ARG A 263 -12.26 -48.58 1.67
C ARG A 263 -11.35 -47.36 1.46
N GLN A 264 -10.58 -47.29 0.38
CA GLN A 264 -9.73 -46.13 0.09
C GLN A 264 -10.24 -45.35 -1.13
N LYS A 265 -10.54 -44.05 -1.10
CA LYS A 265 -11.20 -43.23 -0.05
C LYS A 265 -10.52 -43.00 1.31
N ASN A 266 -9.21 -42.72 1.31
CA ASN A 266 -8.67 -41.74 2.26
C ASN A 266 -9.18 -40.33 1.84
N PRO A 267 -9.61 -39.45 2.77
CA PRO A 267 -9.93 -38.07 2.42
C PRO A 267 -8.66 -37.35 1.93
N LYS A 268 -8.77 -36.66 0.78
CA LYS A 268 -7.71 -35.85 0.17
C LYS A 268 -7.98 -34.35 0.41
N PRO A 269 -6.95 -33.49 0.35
CA PRO A 269 -7.13 -32.04 0.29
C PRO A 269 -8.08 -31.64 -0.84
N LEU A 270 -8.89 -30.60 -0.61
CA LEU A 270 -9.90 -30.14 -1.58
C LEU A 270 -9.31 -29.75 -2.93
N HIS A 271 -8.07 -29.24 -2.95
CA HIS A 271 -7.36 -28.85 -4.17
C HIS A 271 -6.81 -30.04 -4.98
N GLU A 272 -6.73 -31.24 -4.40
CA GLU A 272 -6.38 -32.49 -5.11
C GLU A 272 -7.63 -33.21 -5.67
N ALA A 273 -8.83 -32.69 -5.43
CA ALA A 273 -10.06 -33.30 -5.89
C ALA A 273 -10.35 -32.91 -7.34
N GLU A 274 -10.14 -33.85 -8.27
CA GLU A 274 -10.59 -33.72 -9.65
C GLU A 274 -12.13 -33.80 -9.72
N TYR A 275 -12.78 -32.65 -9.70
CA TYR A 275 -14.20 -32.54 -10.00
C TYR A 275 -14.42 -32.64 -11.50
N LYS A 276 -14.95 -33.78 -11.95
CA LYS A 276 -15.62 -33.83 -13.27
C LYS A 276 -16.70 -32.74 -13.28
N PRO A 277 -16.89 -32.01 -14.39
CA PRO A 277 -17.99 -31.04 -14.52
C PRO A 277 -19.33 -31.77 -14.42
N SER A 278 -19.85 -31.91 -13.20
CA SER A 278 -21.21 -32.40 -12.98
C SER A 278 -22.18 -31.37 -13.51
N GLU A 279 -23.13 -31.80 -14.33
CA GLU A 279 -24.33 -31.03 -14.64
C GLU A 279 -24.87 -30.44 -13.34
N VAL A 280 -25.09 -29.11 -13.31
CA VAL A 280 -25.42 -28.38 -12.08
C VAL A 280 -26.55 -29.11 -11.34
N PRO A 281 -26.30 -29.73 -10.16
CA PRO A 281 -27.33 -30.46 -9.47
C PRO A 281 -28.47 -29.50 -9.14
N LYS A 282 -29.68 -29.79 -9.63
CA LYS A 282 -30.86 -28.95 -9.41
C LYS A 282 -30.98 -28.67 -7.92
N LYS A 283 -30.85 -27.38 -7.55
CA LYS A 283 -30.88 -26.79 -6.19
C LYS A 283 -30.97 -27.85 -5.08
N THR A 284 -29.84 -28.14 -4.45
CA THR A 284 -29.80 -28.88 -3.18
C THR A 284 -30.90 -28.33 -2.27
N LYS A 285 -31.83 -29.18 -1.84
CA LYS A 285 -32.88 -28.76 -0.91
C LYS A 285 -32.19 -28.25 0.36
N LEU A 286 -32.23 -26.93 0.59
CA LEU A 286 -31.98 -26.38 1.92
C LEU A 286 -32.88 -27.15 2.88
N TYR A 287 -32.31 -27.61 4.00
CA TYR A 287 -33.08 -28.27 5.04
C TYR A 287 -34.08 -27.26 5.59
N ASN A 288 -35.32 -27.36 5.13
CA ASN A 288 -36.39 -26.40 5.39
C ASN A 288 -37.01 -26.62 6.79
N TRP A 289 -36.16 -26.97 7.77
CA TRP A 289 -36.53 -27.28 9.14
C TRP A 289 -36.23 -26.07 10.00
N ASP A 290 -37.29 -25.36 10.37
CA ASP A 290 -37.25 -24.23 11.28
C ASP A 290 -37.32 -24.77 12.73
N PRO A 291 -36.30 -24.54 13.59
CA PRO A 291 -36.27 -25.01 14.97
C PRO A 291 -37.30 -24.34 15.88
N ARG A 292 -37.95 -23.26 15.44
CA ARG A 292 -38.96 -22.54 16.23
C ARG A 292 -40.22 -23.39 16.42
N PRO A 293 -41.07 -23.12 17.43
CA PRO A 293 -42.42 -23.67 17.48
C PRO A 293 -43.26 -23.28 16.26
N ALA A 294 -44.13 -24.18 15.78
CA ALA A 294 -44.91 -23.99 14.53
C ALA A 294 -45.72 -22.67 14.49
N LYS A 295 -46.22 -22.19 15.63
CA LYS A 295 -46.90 -20.89 15.76
C LYS A 295 -46.03 -19.67 15.42
N TYR A 296 -44.71 -19.83 15.32
CA TYR A 296 -43.74 -18.80 14.94
C TYR A 296 -43.08 -19.08 13.58
N HIS A 297 -43.53 -20.10 12.82
CA HIS A 297 -43.10 -20.36 11.43
C HIS A 297 -43.70 -19.36 10.41
N GLY A 298 -44.15 -18.20 10.88
CA GLY A 298 -44.60 -17.12 9.99
C GLY A 298 -43.46 -16.65 9.09
N LYS A 299 -43.79 -16.29 7.85
CA LYS A 299 -42.89 -15.50 7.01
C LYS A 299 -42.64 -14.17 7.71
N VAL A 300 -41.37 -13.85 7.97
CA VAL A 300 -41.01 -12.50 8.37
C VAL A 300 -41.13 -11.65 7.11
N ASP A 301 -42.08 -10.73 7.08
CA ASP A 301 -42.20 -9.75 5.99
C ASP A 301 -41.08 -8.69 6.07
N GLU A 302 -41.02 -7.82 5.07
CA GLU A 302 -39.97 -6.80 4.99
C GLU A 302 -40.21 -5.66 5.99
N VAL A 303 -41.48 -5.40 6.37
CA VAL A 303 -41.84 -4.42 7.39
C VAL A 303 -41.27 -4.85 8.75
N LEU A 304 -41.48 -6.09 9.17
CA LEU A 304 -40.94 -6.65 10.41
C LEU A 304 -39.41 -6.71 10.41
N GLN A 305 -38.78 -7.02 9.26
CA GLN A 305 -37.32 -6.95 9.12
C GLN A 305 -36.80 -5.53 9.32
N ASN A 306 -37.39 -4.55 8.65
CA ASN A 306 -37.01 -3.14 8.75
C ASN A 306 -37.25 -2.59 10.16
N THR A 307 -38.44 -2.83 10.75
CA THR A 307 -38.75 -2.39 12.12
C THR A 307 -37.77 -2.98 13.13
N PHE A 308 -37.37 -4.24 12.99
CA PHE A 308 -36.34 -4.84 13.86
C PHE A 308 -34.99 -4.13 13.71
N VAL A 309 -34.53 -3.88 12.48
CA VAL A 309 -33.26 -3.18 12.21
C VAL A 309 -33.28 -1.74 12.75
N THR A 310 -34.34 -0.97 12.50
CA THR A 310 -34.48 0.41 12.99
C THR A 310 -34.53 0.49 14.53
N ASN A 311 -35.26 -0.43 15.17
CA ASN A 311 -35.30 -0.50 16.64
C ASN A 311 -33.94 -0.87 17.23
N LEU A 312 -33.22 -1.78 16.58
CA LEU A 312 -31.86 -2.18 16.98
C LEU A 312 -30.88 -1.01 16.85
N GLN A 313 -30.85 -0.32 15.69
CA GLN A 313 -30.05 0.89 15.47
C GLN A 313 -30.33 1.97 16.51
N SER A 314 -31.62 2.18 16.85
CA SER A 314 -32.02 3.17 17.87
C SER A 314 -31.52 2.80 19.26
N TYR A 315 -31.52 1.51 19.61
CA TYR A 315 -30.95 1.02 20.87
C TYR A 315 -29.42 1.16 20.90
N SER A 316 -28.74 0.72 19.84
CA SER A 316 -27.29 0.81 19.66
C SER A 316 -26.78 2.26 19.73
N ALA A 317 -27.51 3.21 19.14
CA ALA A 317 -27.22 4.64 19.24
C ALA A 317 -27.33 5.18 20.69
N GLY A 318 -28.22 4.62 21.51
CA GLY A 318 -28.35 4.98 22.93
C GLY A 318 -27.30 4.35 23.84
N VAL A 319 -26.73 3.20 23.46
CA VAL A 319 -25.70 2.47 24.23
C VAL A 319 -24.27 2.81 23.78
N GLY A 320 -24.09 3.25 22.53
CA GLY A 320 -22.77 3.55 21.94
C GLY A 320 -22.03 2.35 21.35
N GLU A 321 -22.69 1.19 21.27
CA GLU A 321 -22.15 -0.07 20.73
C GLU A 321 -22.99 -0.55 19.55
N ILE A 322 -22.37 -0.84 18.41
CA ILE A 322 -23.06 -1.33 17.20
C ILE A 322 -23.26 -2.84 17.28
N SER A 323 -24.49 -3.31 17.07
CA SER A 323 -24.81 -4.74 17.07
C SER A 323 -24.36 -5.42 15.78
N MET A 324 -23.82 -6.64 15.91
CA MET A 324 -23.46 -7.48 14.75
C MET A 324 -24.62 -7.64 13.76
N TRP A 325 -25.87 -7.71 14.24
CA TRP A 325 -27.04 -7.89 13.37
C TRP A 325 -27.29 -6.70 12.44
N GLU A 326 -26.87 -5.48 12.81
CA GLU A 326 -26.93 -4.30 11.93
C GLU A 326 -25.98 -4.40 10.74
N THR A 327 -24.92 -5.22 10.85
CA THR A 327 -23.96 -5.48 9.76
C THR A 327 -24.43 -6.59 8.81
N VAL A 328 -25.41 -7.40 9.23
CA VAL A 328 -25.90 -8.59 8.50
C VAL A 328 -27.28 -8.35 7.88
N LEU A 329 -28.14 -7.57 8.53
CA LEU A 329 -29.51 -7.30 8.11
C LEU A 329 -29.59 -5.93 7.42
N ALA A 330 -29.76 -5.94 6.10
CA ALA A 330 -30.04 -4.73 5.33
C ALA A 330 -31.52 -4.35 5.42
N ILE A 331 -31.80 -3.04 5.54
CA ILE A 331 -33.13 -2.48 5.32
C ILE A 331 -33.52 -2.71 3.85
N LYS A 332 -34.73 -3.21 3.62
CA LYS A 332 -35.29 -3.47 2.29
C LYS A 332 -36.33 -2.43 1.94
N TYR A 333 -36.27 -1.93 0.70
CA TYR A 333 -37.13 -0.85 0.24
C TYR A 333 -38.08 -1.40 -0.82
N SER A 334 -39.23 -1.93 -0.40
CA SER A 334 -40.23 -2.54 -1.29
C SER A 334 -41.04 -1.52 -2.11
N ASP A 335 -41.03 -0.27 -1.66
CA ASP A 335 -42.00 0.80 -1.95
C ASP A 335 -41.33 2.10 -2.43
N PHE A 336 -40.06 2.04 -2.85
CA PHE A 336 -39.32 3.21 -3.35
C PHE A 336 -39.63 3.51 -4.83
N ASP A 337 -40.85 3.99 -5.05
CA ASP A 337 -41.27 4.73 -6.23
C ASP A 337 -40.95 6.23 -6.09
N LEU A 338 -40.94 6.95 -7.21
CA LEU A 338 -40.73 8.40 -7.26
C LEU A 338 -41.98 9.04 -7.85
N GLU A 339 -42.55 10.03 -7.16
CA GLU A 339 -43.65 10.81 -7.69
C GLU A 339 -43.15 11.82 -8.74
N ASP A 340 -44.05 12.41 -9.54
CA ASP A 340 -43.70 13.42 -10.54
C ASP A 340 -43.00 14.64 -9.91
N ALA A 341 -43.32 14.95 -8.65
CA ALA A 341 -42.64 15.96 -7.86
C ALA A 341 -41.18 15.58 -7.57
N ASP A 342 -40.91 14.34 -7.16
CA ASP A 342 -39.55 13.84 -6.91
C ASP A 342 -38.72 13.80 -8.18
N LEU A 343 -39.32 13.34 -9.30
CA LEU A 343 -38.67 13.35 -10.62
C LEU A 343 -38.31 14.78 -11.06
N SER A 344 -39.15 15.76 -10.75
CA SER A 344 -38.89 17.18 -11.03
C SER A 344 -37.73 17.73 -10.18
N ILE A 345 -37.69 17.39 -8.88
CA ILE A 345 -36.58 17.74 -7.99
C ILE A 345 -35.28 17.07 -8.45
N LEU A 346 -35.34 15.80 -8.83
CA LEU A 346 -34.19 15.02 -9.31
C LEU A 346 -33.61 15.61 -10.60
N ARG A 347 -34.45 16.01 -11.56
CA ARG A 347 -34.01 16.74 -12.77
C ARG A 347 -33.33 18.07 -12.42
N LEU A 348 -33.82 18.80 -11.40
CA LEU A 348 -33.18 20.02 -10.91
C LEU A 348 -31.80 19.74 -10.28
N LEU A 349 -31.67 18.67 -9.49
CA LEU A 349 -30.40 18.25 -8.89
C LEU A 349 -29.37 17.82 -9.96
N VAL A 350 -29.79 17.05 -10.97
CA VAL A 350 -28.95 16.66 -12.12
C VAL A 350 -28.47 17.91 -12.88
N ARG A 351 -29.37 18.87 -13.17
CA ARG A 351 -29.00 20.14 -13.79
C ARG A 351 -27.96 20.89 -12.95
N LYS A 352 -28.18 20.99 -11.63
CA LYS A 352 -27.25 21.72 -10.76
C LYS A 352 -25.88 21.03 -10.65
N PHE A 353 -25.84 19.71 -10.66
CA PHE A 353 -24.59 18.94 -10.75
C PHE A 353 -23.82 19.25 -12.03
N LYS A 354 -24.52 19.31 -13.18
CA LYS A 354 -23.94 19.66 -14.49
C LYS A 354 -23.38 21.08 -14.52
N GLU A 355 -24.10 22.06 -13.97
CA GLU A 355 -23.63 23.44 -13.82
C GLU A 355 -22.36 23.54 -12.97
N ASN A 356 -22.32 22.87 -11.82
CA ASN A 356 -21.15 22.89 -10.95
C ASN A 356 -19.92 22.22 -11.61
N LEU A 357 -20.14 21.13 -12.37
CA LEU A 357 -19.07 20.45 -13.12
C LEU A 357 -18.58 21.28 -14.31
N GLN A 358 -19.47 22.05 -14.95
CA GLN A 358 -19.11 23.05 -15.97
C GLN A 358 -18.25 24.16 -15.36
N GLU A 359 -18.71 24.79 -14.27
CA GLU A 359 -17.98 25.87 -13.57
C GLU A 359 -16.59 25.41 -13.10
N GLN A 360 -16.47 24.17 -12.61
CA GLN A 360 -15.18 23.57 -12.28
C GLN A 360 -14.28 23.41 -13.53
N SER A 361 -14.83 22.91 -14.63
CA SER A 361 -14.09 22.68 -15.87
C SER A 361 -13.65 23.99 -16.53
N ASP A 362 -14.47 25.04 -16.44
CA ASP A 362 -14.14 26.39 -16.92
C ASP A 362 -13.01 27.04 -16.10
N LYS A 363 -12.99 26.82 -14.77
CA LYS A 363 -11.87 27.26 -13.91
C LYS A 363 -10.57 26.51 -14.19
N LEU A 364 -10.65 25.24 -14.60
CA LEU A 364 -9.47 24.41 -14.89
C LEU A 364 -8.84 24.72 -16.25
N CYS A 365 -9.65 24.93 -17.30
CA CYS A 365 -9.16 25.10 -18.67
C CYS A 365 -8.91 26.56 -19.10
N GLY A 366 -8.98 27.51 -18.16
CA GLY A 366 -8.85 28.94 -18.47
C GLY A 366 -9.93 29.46 -19.43
N GLU A 367 -9.82 30.71 -19.88
CA GLU A 367 -10.85 31.31 -20.73
C GLU A 367 -10.80 30.84 -22.19
N HIS A 368 -9.60 30.66 -22.76
CA HIS A 368 -9.39 30.49 -24.21
C HIS A 368 -9.16 29.05 -24.70
N GLU A 369 -8.88 28.08 -23.82
CA GLU A 369 -8.68 26.69 -24.23
C GLU A 369 -10.01 25.92 -24.22
N SER A 370 -10.25 25.05 -25.21
CA SER A 370 -11.45 24.20 -25.26
C SER A 370 -11.31 22.89 -24.47
N SER A 371 -10.06 22.48 -24.22
CA SER A 371 -9.66 21.28 -23.50
C SER A 371 -8.38 21.55 -22.72
N CYS A 372 -8.23 20.91 -21.57
CA CYS A 372 -7.05 21.06 -20.72
C CYS A 372 -6.72 19.78 -19.95
N GLN A 373 -5.46 19.64 -19.56
CA GLN A 373 -5.03 18.69 -18.55
C GLN A 373 -5.38 19.20 -17.15
N VAL A 374 -5.96 18.34 -16.32
CA VAL A 374 -6.27 18.64 -14.92
C VAL A 374 -4.99 18.53 -14.08
N PRO A 375 -4.55 19.59 -13.36
CA PRO A 375 -3.31 19.56 -12.61
C PRO A 375 -3.28 18.50 -11.49
N GLY A 376 -2.11 17.92 -11.24
CA GLY A 376 -1.92 16.91 -10.19
C GLY A 376 -2.43 15.52 -10.56
N THR A 377 -2.68 15.28 -11.85
CA THR A 377 -3.18 14.00 -12.38
C THR A 377 -2.17 13.28 -13.29
N GLU A 378 -0.95 13.82 -13.41
CA GLU A 378 0.15 13.37 -14.28
C GLU A 378 0.52 11.90 -14.02
N ASP A 379 0.62 11.53 -12.74
CA ASP A 379 0.92 10.17 -12.25
C ASP A 379 -0.21 9.14 -12.47
N GLN A 380 -1.31 9.57 -13.11
CA GLN A 380 -2.51 8.80 -13.44
C GLN A 380 -2.96 7.85 -12.32
N SER A 381 -2.75 6.55 -12.49
CA SER A 381 -3.20 5.50 -11.56
C SER A 381 -2.58 5.55 -10.16
N LYS A 382 -1.53 6.37 -9.94
CA LYS A 382 -0.95 6.63 -8.62
C LYS A 382 -1.47 7.95 -7.99
N SER A 383 -2.21 8.77 -8.73
CA SER A 383 -2.77 10.04 -8.24
C SER A 383 -4.19 9.86 -7.70
N GLU A 384 -4.44 10.29 -6.46
CA GLU A 384 -5.79 10.33 -5.89
C GLU A 384 -6.67 11.37 -6.60
N THR A 385 -6.09 12.52 -6.98
CA THR A 385 -6.76 13.56 -7.77
C THR A 385 -7.26 13.01 -9.11
N TRP A 386 -6.46 12.19 -9.79
CA TRP A 386 -6.87 11.51 -11.04
C TRP A 386 -8.09 10.60 -10.82
N PHE A 387 -8.18 9.91 -9.69
CA PHE A 387 -9.38 9.13 -9.36
C PHE A 387 -10.58 10.01 -9.02
N ALA A 388 -10.39 11.08 -8.24
CA ALA A 388 -11.44 12.01 -7.84
C ALA A 388 -12.07 12.69 -9.06
N GLU A 389 -11.26 13.20 -9.98
CA GLU A 389 -11.71 13.92 -11.18
C GLU A 389 -12.30 12.99 -12.26
N ARG A 390 -11.95 11.69 -12.23
CA ARG A 390 -12.60 10.67 -13.07
C ARG A 390 -13.93 10.18 -12.49
N TRP A 391 -14.16 10.32 -11.18
CA TRP A 391 -15.38 9.84 -10.53
C TRP A 391 -16.67 10.47 -11.11
N PRO A 392 -16.78 11.79 -11.33
CA PRO A 392 -17.97 12.41 -11.93
C PRO A 392 -18.06 12.27 -13.45
N ARG A 393 -17.01 11.78 -14.14
CA ARG A 393 -16.89 11.83 -15.62
C ARG A 393 -16.96 10.47 -16.31
N VAL A 394 -17.59 10.37 -17.47
CA VAL A 394 -17.48 9.18 -18.35
C VAL A 394 -16.09 9.17 -18.96
N THR A 395 -15.36 8.07 -18.77
CA THR A 395 -13.97 7.94 -19.22
C THR A 395 -13.83 7.08 -20.46
N ALA A 396 -12.86 7.42 -21.32
CA ALA A 396 -12.64 6.81 -22.64
C ALA A 396 -12.61 5.27 -22.63
N SER A 397 -11.94 4.63 -21.67
CA SER A 397 -11.84 3.17 -21.60
C SER A 397 -13.17 2.43 -21.30
N LYS A 398 -14.26 3.16 -21.01
CA LYS A 398 -15.60 2.59 -20.81
C LYS A 398 -16.65 3.08 -21.84
N CYS A 399 -16.30 4.00 -22.73
CA CYS A 399 -17.28 4.64 -23.62
C CYS A 399 -17.98 3.65 -24.57
N HIS A 400 -17.26 2.70 -25.18
CA HIS A 400 -17.86 1.65 -26.04
C HIS A 400 -18.92 0.81 -25.30
N TYR A 401 -18.64 0.42 -24.05
CA TYR A 401 -19.59 -0.33 -23.25
C TYR A 401 -20.85 0.50 -22.94
N LEU A 402 -20.68 1.80 -22.66
CA LEU A 402 -21.79 2.72 -22.42
C LEU A 402 -22.62 2.98 -23.69
N VAL A 403 -22.00 3.13 -24.86
CA VAL A 403 -22.71 3.21 -26.15
C VAL A 403 -23.56 1.94 -26.37
N SER A 404 -22.97 0.75 -26.16
CA SER A 404 -23.69 -0.53 -26.26
C SER A 404 -24.81 -0.68 -25.22
N LEU A 405 -24.61 -0.18 -24.00
CA LEU A 405 -25.59 -0.24 -22.92
C LEU A 405 -26.75 0.72 -23.19
N TRP A 406 -26.47 1.96 -23.56
CA TRP A 406 -27.49 2.96 -23.85
C TRP A 406 -28.32 2.58 -25.07
N ASN A 407 -27.71 2.05 -26.13
CA ASN A 407 -28.46 1.50 -27.27
C ASN A 407 -29.37 0.32 -26.86
N ALA A 408 -29.03 -0.45 -25.82
CA ALA A 408 -29.91 -1.49 -25.28
C ALA A 408 -31.06 -0.92 -24.42
N VAL A 409 -30.83 0.20 -23.72
CA VAL A 409 -31.89 0.96 -23.02
C VAL A 409 -32.89 1.53 -24.03
N LEU A 410 -32.41 2.25 -25.06
CA LEU A 410 -33.25 2.83 -26.12
C LEU A 410 -34.01 1.77 -26.93
N ALA A 411 -33.47 0.56 -27.06
CA ALA A 411 -34.14 -0.58 -27.67
C ALA A 411 -35.05 -1.37 -26.69
N PHE A 412 -35.34 -0.82 -25.51
CA PHE A 412 -36.20 -1.40 -24.46
C PHE A 412 -35.87 -2.86 -24.09
N LYS A 413 -34.58 -3.23 -24.15
CA LYS A 413 -34.17 -4.61 -23.86
C LYS A 413 -34.34 -4.92 -22.37
N VAL A 414 -34.94 -6.08 -22.06
CA VAL A 414 -35.29 -6.50 -20.70
C VAL A 414 -34.07 -6.51 -19.77
N GLU A 415 -32.90 -6.90 -20.27
CA GLU A 415 -31.65 -6.92 -19.50
C GLU A 415 -30.99 -5.54 -19.29
N ALA A 416 -31.46 -4.48 -19.97
CA ALA A 416 -30.79 -3.18 -19.97
C ALA A 416 -30.75 -2.53 -18.58
N LYS A 417 -31.86 -2.54 -17.82
CA LYS A 417 -31.90 -2.02 -16.44
C LYS A 417 -30.94 -2.79 -15.51
N GLN A 418 -30.87 -4.12 -15.66
CA GLN A 418 -29.95 -4.95 -14.86
C GLN A 418 -28.47 -4.71 -15.23
N ARG A 419 -28.17 -4.44 -16.50
CA ARG A 419 -26.83 -4.03 -16.95
C ARG A 419 -26.47 -2.64 -16.42
N CYS A 420 -27.42 -1.69 -16.37
CA CYS A 420 -27.23 -0.39 -15.75
C CYS A 420 -26.93 -0.54 -14.26
N PHE A 421 -27.74 -1.31 -13.52
CA PHE A 421 -27.48 -1.65 -12.11
C PHE A 421 -26.06 -2.17 -11.90
N LYS A 422 -25.64 -3.17 -12.69
CA LYS A 422 -24.30 -3.76 -12.58
C LYS A 422 -23.20 -2.72 -12.83
N PHE A 423 -23.32 -1.90 -13.88
CA PHE A 423 -22.34 -0.87 -14.19
C PHE A 423 -22.21 0.17 -13.07
N LEU A 424 -23.34 0.65 -12.53
CA LEU A 424 -23.37 1.64 -11.46
C LEU A 424 -22.82 1.05 -10.15
N TYR A 425 -23.17 -0.19 -9.83
CA TYR A 425 -22.65 -0.92 -8.67
C TYR A 425 -21.13 -1.04 -8.71
N GLU A 426 -20.57 -1.57 -9.80
CA GLU A 426 -19.11 -1.69 -10.00
C GLU A 426 -18.40 -0.33 -10.03
N ARG A 427 -19.05 0.71 -10.54
CA ARG A 427 -18.45 2.05 -10.68
C ARG A 427 -18.43 2.84 -9.37
N LEU A 428 -19.51 2.80 -8.60
CA LEU A 428 -19.77 3.75 -7.51
C LEU A 428 -19.63 3.14 -6.11
N TRP A 429 -20.02 1.88 -5.93
CA TRP A 429 -20.02 1.22 -4.61
C TRP A 429 -19.02 0.09 -4.47
N PHE A 430 -18.61 -0.52 -5.59
CA PHE A 430 -17.77 -1.72 -5.59
C PHE A 430 -16.56 -1.59 -6.51
N LYS A 431 -15.73 -0.57 -6.23
CA LYS A 431 -14.41 -0.39 -6.85
C LYS A 431 -13.45 -1.49 -6.36
N GLN A 432 -13.54 -2.69 -6.93
CA GLN A 432 -12.48 -3.69 -6.75
C GLN A 432 -11.20 -3.16 -7.41
N ASN A 433 -10.14 -3.00 -6.62
CA ASN A 433 -8.79 -2.74 -7.12
C ASN A 433 -8.19 -4.03 -7.73
N ILE A 434 -8.82 -4.57 -8.78
CA ILE A 434 -8.32 -5.75 -9.50
C ILE A 434 -7.13 -5.31 -10.37
N CYS A 435 -5.92 -5.68 -9.98
CA CYS A 435 -4.78 -5.71 -10.89
C CYS A 435 -4.57 -7.15 -11.36
N THR A 436 -5.00 -7.47 -12.59
CA THR A 436 -4.71 -8.79 -13.18
C THR A 436 -3.24 -8.87 -13.62
N ALA A 437 -2.69 -10.08 -13.78
CA ALA A 437 -1.32 -10.26 -14.26
C ALA A 437 -1.08 -9.62 -15.65
N ASP A 438 -2.10 -9.60 -16.51
CA ASP A 438 -2.04 -8.96 -17.82
C ASP A 438 -2.11 -7.42 -17.71
N MET A 439 -2.85 -6.86 -16.73
CA MET A 439 -2.84 -5.41 -16.42
C MET A 439 -1.51 -4.97 -15.82
N LYS A 440 -0.96 -5.75 -14.87
CA LYS A 440 0.36 -5.48 -14.26
C LYS A 440 1.47 -5.51 -15.31
N TYR A 441 1.43 -6.48 -16.23
CA TYR A 441 2.31 -6.50 -17.39
C TYR A 441 2.17 -5.26 -18.27
N GLY A 442 0.94 -4.76 -18.50
CA GLY A 442 0.72 -3.51 -19.22
C GLY A 442 1.45 -2.33 -18.56
N ILE A 443 1.18 -2.10 -17.28
CA ILE A 443 1.77 -1.01 -16.47
C ILE A 443 3.31 -1.11 -16.45
N ASP A 444 3.86 -2.31 -16.27
CA ASP A 444 5.32 -2.51 -16.18
C ASP A 444 6.03 -2.40 -17.54
N ALA A 445 5.32 -2.61 -18.65
CA ALA A 445 5.88 -2.56 -20.00
C ALA A 445 5.65 -1.22 -20.71
N GLU A 446 4.76 -0.36 -20.22
CA GLU A 446 4.40 0.91 -20.86
C GLU A 446 5.60 1.87 -21.08
N PRO A 447 6.54 2.07 -20.13
CA PRO A 447 7.70 2.92 -20.38
C PRO A 447 8.57 2.40 -21.54
N ALA A 448 8.87 1.09 -21.54
CA ALA A 448 9.64 0.46 -22.60
C ALA A 448 8.91 0.46 -23.96
N ALA A 449 7.57 0.42 -23.95
CA ALA A 449 6.76 0.58 -25.15
C ALA A 449 6.82 2.00 -25.71
N ARG A 450 6.84 3.01 -24.84
CA ARG A 450 7.00 4.42 -25.21
C ARG A 450 8.38 4.69 -25.79
N ASP A 451 9.44 4.16 -25.15
CA ASP A 451 10.81 4.22 -25.67
C ASP A 451 10.93 3.55 -27.05
N ALA A 452 10.29 2.40 -27.24
CA ALA A 452 10.25 1.70 -28.53
C ALA A 452 9.50 2.49 -29.61
N TYR A 453 8.41 3.19 -29.26
CA TYR A 453 7.69 4.08 -30.17
C TYR A 453 8.54 5.30 -30.57
N VAL A 454 9.16 5.99 -29.60
CA VAL A 454 10.05 7.13 -29.84
C VAL A 454 11.20 6.72 -30.77
N LYS A 455 11.83 5.57 -30.50
CA LYS A 455 12.91 5.03 -31.34
C LYS A 455 12.45 4.61 -32.75
N ALA A 456 11.19 4.22 -32.92
CA ALA A 456 10.66 3.78 -34.21
C ALA A 456 10.16 4.93 -35.10
N THR A 457 9.85 6.10 -34.52
CA THR A 457 9.22 7.23 -35.21
C THR A 457 10.02 8.52 -35.17
N ASP A 458 11.03 8.61 -34.29
CA ASP A 458 11.72 9.84 -33.87
C ASP A 458 10.77 10.95 -33.33
N ASN A 459 9.50 10.66 -33.07
CA ASN A 459 8.54 11.61 -32.50
C ASN A 459 8.84 11.86 -31.01
N THR A 460 8.57 13.08 -30.54
CA THR A 460 8.70 13.38 -29.10
C THR A 460 7.42 13.01 -28.38
N VAL A 461 7.56 12.39 -27.20
CA VAL A 461 6.43 12.00 -26.35
C VAL A 461 6.60 12.55 -24.94
N THR A 462 5.55 13.16 -24.41
CA THR A 462 5.47 13.64 -23.02
C THR A 462 4.39 12.87 -22.26
N GLU A 463 4.67 12.42 -21.04
CA GLU A 463 3.65 11.82 -20.16
C GLU A 463 2.58 12.86 -19.76
N THR A 464 1.37 12.41 -19.46
CA THR A 464 0.22 13.30 -19.23
C THR A 464 -0.85 12.65 -18.36
N GLY A 465 -1.66 13.49 -17.71
CA GLY A 465 -2.70 13.06 -16.78
C GLY A 465 -4.10 12.88 -17.38
N LEU A 466 -5.10 13.35 -16.64
CA LEU A 466 -6.50 13.44 -17.07
C LEU A 466 -6.71 14.72 -17.87
N TRP A 467 -7.29 14.60 -19.05
CA TRP A 467 -7.83 15.68 -19.85
C TRP A 467 -9.35 15.76 -19.73
N ILE A 468 -9.85 16.98 -19.78
CA ILE A 468 -11.27 17.34 -19.80
C ILE A 468 -11.54 18.33 -20.95
N ASN A 469 -12.81 18.47 -21.34
CA ASN A 469 -13.24 19.36 -22.41
C ASN A 469 -14.40 20.25 -21.93
N LYS A 470 -14.31 21.57 -22.15
CA LYS A 470 -15.29 22.54 -21.66
C LYS A 470 -16.68 22.38 -22.28
N MET A 471 -16.76 21.88 -23.53
CA MET A 471 -18.04 21.63 -24.19
C MET A 471 -18.73 20.35 -23.66
N TYR A 472 -17.95 19.43 -23.09
CA TYR A 472 -18.41 18.14 -22.58
C TYR A 472 -17.77 17.85 -21.20
N PRO A 473 -18.08 18.65 -20.16
CA PRO A 473 -17.38 18.61 -18.86
C PRO A 473 -17.57 17.27 -18.12
N HIS A 474 -18.60 16.50 -18.49
CA HIS A 474 -18.90 15.16 -18.03
C HIS A 474 -18.07 14.06 -18.72
N LEU A 475 -17.23 14.39 -19.70
CA LEU A 475 -16.32 13.46 -20.38
C LEU A 475 -14.88 13.69 -19.94
N GLY A 476 -14.09 12.61 -19.89
CA GLY A 476 -12.68 12.69 -19.52
C GLY A 476 -11.83 11.60 -20.19
N ALA A 477 -10.57 11.91 -20.44
CA ALA A 477 -9.65 11.03 -21.15
C ALA A 477 -8.26 11.08 -20.52
N SER A 478 -7.55 9.96 -20.47
CA SER A 478 -6.12 9.94 -20.21
C SER A 478 -5.50 9.19 -21.37
N PRO A 479 -4.80 9.86 -22.30
CA PRO A 479 -3.93 9.18 -23.26
C PRO A 479 -2.64 8.74 -22.56
N ASP A 480 -1.93 7.78 -23.16
CA ASP A 480 -0.69 7.20 -22.62
C ASP A 480 0.54 8.11 -22.94
N GLY A 481 0.31 9.22 -23.65
CA GLY A 481 1.26 10.30 -23.91
C GLY A 481 0.69 11.38 -24.84
N LEU A 482 1.30 12.57 -24.81
CA LEU A 482 1.15 13.61 -25.83
C LEU A 482 2.28 13.47 -26.85
N VAL A 483 1.97 13.54 -28.14
CA VAL A 483 2.93 13.33 -29.23
C VAL A 483 3.12 14.63 -30.00
N VAL A 484 4.36 14.98 -30.33
CA VAL A 484 4.64 15.91 -31.43
C VAL A 484 5.28 15.13 -32.56
N ASP A 485 4.60 15.14 -33.71
CA ASP A 485 5.05 14.48 -34.93
C ASP A 485 6.26 15.22 -35.53
N LYS A 486 7.39 14.54 -35.70
CA LYS A 486 8.66 15.15 -36.13
C LYS A 486 8.61 15.69 -37.55
N GLU A 487 7.86 15.04 -38.44
CA GLU A 487 7.79 15.42 -39.86
C GLU A 487 6.86 16.62 -40.08
N SER A 488 5.67 16.60 -39.47
CA SER A 488 4.66 17.66 -39.66
C SER A 488 4.67 18.76 -38.60
N GLY A 489 5.33 18.54 -37.45
CA GLY A 489 5.22 19.41 -36.27
C GLY A 489 3.85 19.34 -35.56
N THR A 490 2.95 18.43 -35.98
CA THR A 490 1.57 18.38 -35.50
C THR A 490 1.50 17.75 -34.10
N ALA A 491 0.70 18.33 -33.21
CA ALA A 491 0.39 17.77 -31.91
C ALA A 491 -0.74 16.72 -31.97
N GLY A 492 -0.48 15.55 -31.41
CA GLY A 492 -1.40 14.41 -31.29
C GLY A 492 -1.25 13.71 -29.94
N ILE A 493 -1.76 12.48 -29.86
CA ILE A 493 -1.77 11.66 -28.63
C ILE A 493 -1.26 10.23 -28.90
N LEU A 494 -0.93 9.52 -27.82
CA LEU A 494 -0.47 8.13 -27.84
C LEU A 494 -1.43 7.21 -27.08
N GLU A 495 -1.63 6.00 -27.59
CA GLU A 495 -2.40 4.93 -26.92
C GLU A 495 -1.62 3.60 -27.08
N ILE A 496 -1.05 3.10 -25.99
CA ILE A 496 -0.16 1.92 -25.96
C ILE A 496 -0.92 0.71 -25.44
N LYS A 497 -0.80 -0.45 -26.10
CA LYS A 497 -1.34 -1.74 -25.59
C LYS A 497 -0.32 -2.87 -25.67
N CYS A 498 0.12 -3.32 -24.50
CA CYS A 498 1.03 -4.44 -24.31
C CYS A 498 0.24 -5.77 -24.26
N LEU A 499 0.00 -6.38 -25.42
CA LEU A 499 -0.80 -7.61 -25.51
C LEU A 499 -0.01 -8.85 -25.05
N LYS A 500 -0.64 -9.76 -24.30
CA LYS A 500 -0.04 -11.05 -23.87
C LYS A 500 0.53 -11.88 -25.03
N LEU A 501 -0.10 -11.80 -26.20
CA LEU A 501 0.35 -12.48 -27.42
C LEU A 501 1.73 -11.97 -27.87
N LEU A 502 1.92 -10.64 -27.85
CA LEU A 502 3.14 -9.94 -28.29
C LEU A 502 4.24 -9.87 -27.21
N LYS A 503 3.94 -10.26 -25.97
CA LYS A 503 4.95 -10.50 -24.93
C LYS A 503 5.97 -11.58 -25.34
N THR A 504 5.49 -12.61 -26.04
CA THR A 504 6.29 -13.80 -26.40
C THR A 504 6.61 -13.91 -27.89
N ARG A 505 6.09 -12.99 -28.71
CA ARG A 505 6.18 -13.00 -30.17
C ARG A 505 6.42 -11.61 -30.75
N THR A 506 7.12 -11.52 -31.86
CA THR A 506 7.13 -10.29 -32.69
C THR A 506 5.80 -10.13 -33.44
N VAL A 507 5.61 -8.97 -34.08
CA VAL A 507 4.47 -8.72 -34.97
C VAL A 507 4.52 -9.65 -36.18
N GLU A 508 5.71 -9.83 -36.76
CA GLU A 508 6.00 -10.69 -37.91
C GLU A 508 5.74 -12.17 -37.59
N GLU A 509 6.13 -12.65 -36.39
CA GLU A 509 5.83 -14.01 -35.91
C GLU A 509 4.31 -14.27 -35.75
N VAL A 510 3.51 -13.23 -35.48
CA VAL A 510 2.04 -13.34 -35.44
C VAL A 510 1.46 -13.38 -36.85
N ILE A 511 2.00 -12.59 -37.78
CA ILE A 511 1.59 -12.57 -39.19
C ILE A 511 1.94 -13.90 -39.89
N SER A 512 3.16 -14.41 -39.72
CA SER A 512 3.56 -15.72 -40.27
C SER A 512 2.76 -16.85 -39.63
N GLY A 513 2.63 -16.86 -38.30
CA GLY A 513 1.83 -17.87 -37.60
C GLY A 513 0.34 -17.88 -37.95
N TRP A 514 -0.19 -16.79 -38.50
CA TRP A 514 -1.53 -16.78 -39.12
C TRP A 514 -1.53 -17.40 -40.52
N LYS A 515 -0.60 -17.02 -41.40
CA LYS A 515 -0.47 -17.57 -42.76
C LYS A 515 -0.22 -19.09 -42.73
N ASP A 516 0.70 -19.51 -41.87
CA ASP A 516 1.12 -20.90 -41.69
C ASP A 516 0.17 -21.70 -40.77
N CYS A 517 -0.92 -21.06 -40.29
CA CYS A 517 -1.92 -21.64 -39.38
C CYS A 517 -1.37 -22.25 -38.07
N THR A 518 -0.19 -21.82 -37.61
CA THR A 518 0.41 -22.26 -36.34
C THR A 518 -0.23 -21.59 -35.11
N ILE A 519 -0.91 -20.45 -35.30
CA ILE A 519 -1.73 -19.79 -34.27
C ILE A 519 -3.22 -20.11 -34.52
N PRO A 520 -3.96 -20.71 -33.56
CA PRO A 520 -5.38 -21.03 -33.73
C PRO A 520 -6.22 -19.80 -34.10
N LYS A 521 -7.12 -19.94 -35.08
CA LYS A 521 -7.93 -18.83 -35.62
C LYS A 521 -8.78 -18.16 -34.54
N GLU A 522 -9.25 -18.92 -33.57
CA GLU A 522 -10.02 -18.46 -32.40
C GLU A 522 -9.19 -17.52 -31.51
N THR A 523 -7.87 -17.74 -31.43
CA THR A 523 -6.94 -16.87 -30.68
C THR A 523 -6.84 -15.51 -31.34
N LEU A 524 -6.75 -15.47 -32.67
CA LEU A 524 -6.64 -14.24 -33.47
C LEU A 524 -7.98 -13.49 -33.56
N GLN A 525 -9.10 -14.20 -33.68
CA GLN A 525 -10.44 -13.60 -33.65
C GLN A 525 -10.70 -12.82 -32.35
N ARG A 526 -10.17 -13.29 -31.21
CA ARG A 526 -10.29 -12.64 -29.89
C ARG A 526 -9.36 -11.43 -29.69
N GLN A 527 -8.39 -11.17 -30.56
CA GLN A 527 -7.52 -9.99 -30.43
C GLN A 527 -8.26 -8.71 -30.78
N CYS A 528 -7.78 -7.56 -30.29
CA CYS A 528 -8.31 -6.25 -30.66
C CYS A 528 -8.15 -5.92 -32.16
N PHE A 529 -7.23 -6.60 -32.84
CA PHE A 529 -6.85 -6.35 -34.22
C PHE A 529 -7.31 -7.44 -35.20
N LYS A 530 -7.28 -7.11 -36.50
CA LYS A 530 -7.37 -8.00 -37.65
C LYS A 530 -6.03 -7.98 -38.41
N LEU A 531 -5.79 -9.01 -39.22
CA LEU A 531 -4.68 -9.10 -40.16
C LEU A 531 -5.25 -8.86 -41.56
N GLU A 532 -4.62 -8.00 -42.35
CA GLU A 532 -5.03 -7.69 -43.72
C GLU A 532 -4.02 -8.21 -44.75
N SER A 533 -4.38 -8.12 -46.04
CA SER A 533 -3.59 -8.65 -47.16
C SER A 533 -2.29 -7.88 -47.42
N ASP A 534 -2.17 -6.67 -46.89
CA ASP A 534 -0.93 -5.89 -46.83
C ASP A 534 0.14 -6.51 -45.89
N GLY A 535 -0.26 -7.45 -45.03
CA GLY A 535 0.62 -8.05 -44.03
C GLY A 535 0.78 -7.21 -42.77
N LEU A 536 -0.09 -6.23 -42.52
CA LEU A 536 -0.09 -5.40 -41.32
C LEU A 536 -1.16 -5.83 -40.30
N ILE A 537 -1.01 -5.33 -39.08
CA ILE A 537 -1.96 -5.49 -37.98
C ILE A 537 -2.80 -4.21 -37.87
N HIS A 538 -4.11 -4.34 -38.03
CA HIS A 538 -5.06 -3.21 -37.97
C HIS A 538 -6.09 -3.36 -36.85
N LEU A 539 -6.35 -2.31 -36.08
CA LEU A 539 -7.38 -2.29 -35.04
C LEU A 539 -8.77 -2.54 -35.64
N LYS A 540 -9.54 -3.44 -35.03
CA LYS A 540 -10.95 -3.65 -35.40
C LYS A 540 -11.73 -2.40 -35.02
N ARG A 541 -12.39 -1.75 -35.99
CA ARG A 541 -13.23 -0.56 -35.76
C ARG A 541 -14.43 -0.82 -34.83
N SER A 542 -14.83 -2.09 -34.66
CA SER A 542 -15.82 -2.55 -33.68
C SER A 542 -15.25 -2.84 -32.28
N HIS A 543 -13.95 -2.67 -32.05
CA HIS A 543 -13.31 -2.93 -30.77
C HIS A 543 -13.35 -1.71 -29.85
N GLY A 544 -13.42 -1.93 -28.53
CA GLY A 544 -13.55 -0.85 -27.55
C GLY A 544 -12.42 0.19 -27.58
N TYR A 545 -11.19 -0.22 -27.94
CA TYR A 545 -10.06 0.70 -28.11
C TYR A 545 -10.29 1.73 -29.22
N TYR A 546 -11.04 1.42 -30.28
CA TYR A 546 -11.32 2.40 -31.35
C TYR A 546 -12.17 3.56 -30.82
N PHE A 547 -13.22 3.23 -30.07
CA PHE A 547 -14.07 4.21 -29.40
C PHE A 547 -13.30 4.98 -28.30
N GLN A 548 -12.40 4.31 -27.58
CA GLN A 548 -11.52 4.95 -26.59
C GLN A 548 -10.64 6.03 -27.23
N ILE A 549 -9.96 5.69 -28.34
CA ILE A 549 -9.14 6.62 -29.12
C ILE A 549 -9.98 7.78 -29.63
N GLN A 550 -11.15 7.51 -30.19
CA GLN A 550 -12.04 8.56 -30.70
C GLN A 550 -12.55 9.50 -29.59
N LEU A 551 -12.78 9.00 -28.36
CA LEU A 551 -13.08 9.88 -27.22
C LEU A 551 -11.83 10.62 -26.70
N GLN A 552 -10.65 9.98 -26.68
CA GLN A 552 -9.41 10.68 -26.31
C GLN A 552 -9.16 11.86 -27.25
N LEU A 553 -9.24 11.64 -28.57
CA LEU A 553 -9.12 12.69 -29.60
C LEU A 553 -10.15 13.82 -29.41
N LEU A 554 -11.41 13.47 -29.14
CA LEU A 554 -12.46 14.47 -28.89
C LEU A 554 -12.16 15.31 -27.63
N VAL A 555 -11.74 14.66 -26.55
CA VAL A 555 -11.55 15.33 -25.25
C VAL A 555 -10.28 16.17 -25.24
N THR A 556 -9.18 15.70 -25.83
CA THR A 556 -7.89 16.42 -25.86
C THR A 556 -7.79 17.45 -26.98
N GLY A 557 -8.61 17.35 -28.03
CA GLY A 557 -8.44 18.15 -29.25
C GLY A 557 -7.25 17.72 -30.11
N GLY A 558 -6.65 16.55 -29.85
CA GLY A 558 -5.50 16.05 -30.61
C GLY A 558 -5.83 15.77 -32.09
N HIS A 559 -4.92 16.14 -33.00
CA HIS A 559 -5.14 15.99 -34.44
C HIS A 559 -5.06 14.53 -34.92
N PHE A 560 -4.28 13.70 -34.22
CA PHE A 560 -4.13 12.27 -34.48
C PHE A 560 -3.83 11.52 -33.19
N CYS A 561 -4.04 10.20 -33.22
CA CYS A 561 -3.62 9.26 -32.19
C CYS A 561 -2.77 8.17 -32.82
N ASP A 562 -1.56 7.97 -32.33
CA ASP A 562 -0.77 6.78 -32.68
C ASP A 562 -1.12 5.66 -31.71
N PHE A 563 -1.69 4.57 -32.26
CA PHE A 563 -2.02 3.38 -31.51
C PHE A 563 -0.90 2.36 -31.63
N VAL A 564 -0.31 1.99 -30.48
CA VAL A 564 0.92 1.22 -30.41
C VAL A 564 0.65 -0.16 -29.82
N LEU A 565 0.92 -1.22 -30.59
CA LEU A 565 0.96 -2.59 -30.12
C LEU A 565 2.41 -3.00 -29.83
N PHE A 566 2.75 -3.04 -28.55
CA PHE A 566 4.13 -3.32 -28.12
C PHE A 566 4.48 -4.82 -28.14
N SER A 567 5.64 -5.13 -28.72
CA SER A 567 6.30 -6.44 -28.61
C SER A 567 7.64 -6.31 -27.88
N GLN A 568 7.95 -7.26 -27.00
CA GLN A 568 9.25 -7.31 -26.30
C GLN A 568 10.38 -7.87 -27.18
N LYS A 569 10.07 -8.42 -28.36
CA LYS A 569 11.02 -9.17 -29.20
C LYS A 569 11.34 -8.49 -30.55
N GLY A 570 10.62 -7.44 -30.91
CA GLY A 570 10.69 -6.83 -32.23
C GLY A 570 10.16 -5.39 -32.21
N PRO A 571 10.05 -4.73 -33.38
CA PRO A 571 9.49 -3.39 -33.47
C PRO A 571 8.02 -3.38 -33.00
N PRO A 572 7.53 -2.25 -32.46
CA PRO A 572 6.12 -2.07 -32.20
C PRO A 572 5.33 -1.95 -33.51
N SER A 573 4.09 -2.43 -33.53
CA SER A 573 3.14 -2.09 -34.59
C SER A 573 2.45 -0.77 -34.23
N ILE A 574 2.37 0.15 -35.19
CA ILE A 574 1.84 1.51 -35.02
C ILE A 574 0.78 1.75 -36.10
N GLU A 575 -0.44 2.14 -35.69
CA GLU A 575 -1.51 2.58 -36.60
C GLU A 575 -1.97 3.99 -36.19
N ARG A 576 -1.91 4.96 -37.12
CA ARG A 576 -2.34 6.34 -36.87
C ARG A 576 -3.85 6.50 -37.15
N PHE A 577 -4.56 7.07 -36.19
CA PHE A 577 -5.97 7.41 -36.30
C PHE A 577 -6.19 8.93 -36.25
N TYR A 578 -7.26 9.38 -36.89
CA TYR A 578 -7.69 10.78 -36.92
C TYR A 578 -9.09 10.92 -36.32
N PRO A 579 -9.49 12.12 -35.83
CA PRO A 579 -10.86 12.39 -35.39
C PRO A 579 -11.89 12.04 -36.46
N GLU A 580 -12.88 11.21 -36.11
CA GLU A 580 -13.97 10.83 -37.00
C GLU A 580 -15.30 11.33 -36.41
N SER A 581 -15.89 12.38 -37.03
CA SER A 581 -17.05 13.07 -36.47
C SER A 581 -18.27 12.18 -36.29
N GLY A 582 -18.49 11.20 -37.16
CA GLY A 582 -19.64 10.28 -37.08
C GLY A 582 -19.62 9.42 -35.81
N ILE A 583 -18.48 8.78 -35.52
CA ILE A 583 -18.31 7.94 -34.33
C ILE A 583 -18.21 8.80 -33.05
N GLN A 584 -17.57 9.97 -33.11
CA GLN A 584 -17.54 10.91 -31.99
C GLN A 584 -18.94 11.40 -31.61
N MET A 585 -19.78 11.78 -32.59
CA MET A 585 -21.18 12.16 -32.32
C MET A 585 -22.00 11.02 -31.72
N GLN A 586 -21.78 9.76 -32.15
CA GLN A 586 -22.42 8.60 -31.53
C GLN A 586 -21.99 8.43 -30.07
N ILE A 587 -20.69 8.57 -29.79
CA ILE A 587 -20.14 8.50 -28.43
C ILE A 587 -20.72 9.64 -27.56
N ILE A 588 -20.66 10.89 -28.02
CA ILE A 588 -21.18 12.06 -27.30
C ILE A 588 -22.64 11.84 -26.94
N LYS A 589 -23.50 11.51 -27.92
CA LYS A 589 -24.93 11.33 -27.67
C LYS A 589 -25.18 10.28 -26.59
N ALA A 590 -24.68 9.06 -26.79
CA ALA A 590 -24.98 7.95 -25.89
C ALA A 590 -24.35 8.11 -24.50
N THR A 591 -23.14 8.66 -24.40
CA THR A 591 -22.48 8.87 -23.10
C THR A 591 -23.05 10.04 -22.32
N SER A 592 -23.48 11.12 -23.00
CA SER A 592 -24.14 12.27 -22.36
C SER A 592 -25.54 11.90 -21.87
N GLU A 593 -26.35 11.25 -22.70
CA GLU A 593 -27.68 10.79 -22.31
C GLU A 593 -27.60 9.77 -21.16
N PHE A 594 -26.69 8.80 -21.20
CA PHE A 594 -26.49 7.87 -20.07
C PHE A 594 -26.01 8.60 -18.79
N TRP A 595 -25.09 9.55 -18.92
CA TRP A 595 -24.58 10.31 -17.77
C TRP A 595 -25.71 11.08 -17.08
N GLU A 596 -26.50 11.83 -17.85
CA GLU A 596 -27.57 12.70 -17.34
C GLU A 596 -28.80 11.92 -16.86
N LYS A 597 -29.17 10.83 -17.55
CA LYS A 597 -30.41 10.09 -17.28
C LYS A 597 -30.26 8.89 -16.35
N VAL A 598 -29.03 8.40 -16.12
CA VAL A 598 -28.78 7.16 -15.36
C VAL A 598 -27.68 7.31 -14.31
N LEU A 599 -26.52 7.90 -14.65
CA LEU A 599 -25.38 7.98 -13.72
C LEU A 599 -25.58 9.03 -12.62
N VAL A 600 -25.86 10.28 -13.00
CA VAL A 600 -26.01 11.39 -12.05
C VAL A 600 -27.25 11.26 -11.16
N PRO A 601 -28.43 10.81 -11.65
CA PRO A 601 -29.58 10.54 -10.78
C PRO A 601 -29.27 9.55 -9.64
N GLU A 602 -28.45 8.55 -9.94
CA GLU A 602 -28.05 7.51 -9.01
C GLU A 602 -27.15 8.03 -7.86
N TYR A 603 -26.45 9.17 -8.05
CA TYR A 603 -25.74 9.86 -6.96
C TYR A 603 -26.68 10.38 -5.87
N PHE A 604 -27.87 10.85 -6.26
CA PHE A 604 -28.84 11.46 -5.33
C PHE A 604 -29.80 10.43 -4.73
N LEU A 605 -30.21 9.43 -5.52
CA LEU A 605 -31.19 8.43 -5.09
C LEU A 605 -30.58 7.27 -4.29
N MET A 606 -29.35 6.87 -4.62
CA MET A 606 -28.70 5.68 -4.05
C MET A 606 -29.59 4.42 -4.11
N LYS A 607 -30.24 4.14 -5.25
CA LYS A 607 -31.09 2.94 -5.45
C LYS A 607 -30.25 1.67 -5.51
N VAL A 608 -29.11 1.71 -6.20
CA VAL A 608 -28.21 0.58 -6.39
C VAL A 608 -27.68 -0.02 -5.08
N PRO A 609 -27.17 0.76 -4.09
CA PRO A 609 -26.77 0.20 -2.79
C PRO A 609 -27.97 -0.28 -1.95
N ARG A 610 -29.19 0.17 -2.25
CA ARG A 610 -30.45 -0.36 -1.68
C ARG A 610 -30.95 -1.63 -2.40
N GLY A 611 -30.19 -2.15 -3.37
CA GLY A 611 -30.55 -3.34 -4.16
C GLY A 611 -31.63 -3.09 -5.22
N LEU A 612 -31.99 -1.83 -5.47
CA LEU A 612 -33.02 -1.44 -6.41
C LEU A 612 -32.45 -1.13 -7.79
N LEU A 613 -33.22 -1.40 -8.85
CA LEU A 613 -32.86 -1.00 -10.20
C LEU A 613 -32.77 0.53 -10.30
N PRO A 614 -31.78 1.07 -11.05
CA PRO A 614 -31.62 2.51 -11.21
C PRO A 614 -32.82 3.09 -11.97
N VAL A 615 -33.13 4.35 -11.63
CA VAL A 615 -34.05 5.16 -12.42
C VAL A 615 -33.38 5.55 -13.73
N ILE A 616 -34.16 5.56 -14.80
CA ILE A 616 -33.77 6.10 -16.11
C ILE A 616 -34.71 7.27 -16.32
N LEU A 617 -34.18 8.50 -16.30
CA LEU A 617 -34.99 9.69 -16.57
C LEU A 617 -35.33 9.76 -18.06
N ASP A 618 -36.59 10.03 -18.37
CA ASP A 618 -37.06 10.27 -19.74
C ASP A 618 -36.51 11.57 -20.35
#